data_AF-A0A941IUG5-F1
#
_entry.id   AF-A0A941IUG5-F1
#
_cell.length_a   1.000
_cell.length_b   1.000
_cell.length_c   1.000
_cell.angle_alpha   90.00
_cell.angle_beta   90.00
_cell.angle_gamma   90.00
#
_symmetry.space_group_name_H-M   'P 1'
#
loop_
_entity.id
_entity.type
_entity.pdbx_description
1 polymer ?
#
loop_
_entity_poly.entity_id
_entity_poly.type
_entity_poly.pdbx_seq_one_letter_code
_entity_poly.pdbx_strand_id
1 'polypeptide(L)'
;MAKAAQQVQQVSESLQQQMRSLMNNLEPLAGSWKGQAASAFQQLMERFNTDSQKLSTALGNIATALDSNTKNYNSSEETNHSAISNILSGLT
;
A
#
# COMPACT_ATOMS: atom_id res chain seq x y z
N MET A 1 -2.18 -9.85 -12.95
CA MET A 1 -1.51 -9.56 -11.66
C MET A 1 -1.06 -8.11 -11.50
N ALA A 2 -0.64 -7.38 -12.54
CA ALA A 2 -0.43 -5.91 -12.48
C ALA A 2 -1.63 -5.13 -11.90
N LYS A 3 -2.85 -5.63 -12.14
CA LYS A 3 -4.10 -5.13 -11.56
C LYS A 3 -4.12 -5.15 -10.02
N ALA A 4 -3.49 -6.14 -9.37
CA ALA A 4 -3.48 -6.26 -7.90
C ALA A 4 -2.58 -5.19 -7.26
N ALA A 5 -1.38 -4.96 -7.81
CA ALA A 5 -0.50 -3.88 -7.36
C ALA A 5 -1.17 -2.50 -7.54
N GLN A 6 -1.80 -2.27 -8.70
CA GLN A 6 -2.60 -1.05 -8.93
C GLN A 6 -3.77 -0.90 -7.96
N GLN A 7 -4.48 -1.98 -7.64
CA GLN A 7 -5.57 -1.94 -6.66
C GLN A 7 -5.07 -1.59 -5.26
N VAL A 8 -3.95 -2.17 -4.82
CA VAL A 8 -3.32 -1.85 -3.53
C VAL A 8 -2.92 -0.37 -3.49
N GLN A 9 -2.37 0.15 -4.58
CA GLN A 9 -2.01 1.56 -4.68
C GLN A 9 -3.25 2.48 -4.62
N GLN A 10 -4.31 2.16 -5.36
CA GLN A 10 -5.58 2.90 -5.31
C GLN A 10 -6.22 2.91 -3.92
N VAL A 11 -6.20 1.75 -3.24
CA VAL A 11 -6.70 1.65 -1.86
C VAL A 11 -5.87 2.51 -0.91
N SER A 12 -4.54 2.51 -1.07
CA SER A 12 -3.63 3.37 -0.29
C SER A 12 -3.95 4.85 -0.48
N GLU A 13 -4.11 5.29 -1.73
CA GLU A 13 -4.44 6.68 -2.06
C GLU A 13 -5.81 7.10 -1.49
N SER A 14 -6.83 6.26 -1.66
CA SER A 14 -8.18 6.49 -1.10
C SER A 14 -8.16 6.59 0.43
N LEU A 15 -7.36 5.74 1.08
CA LEU A 15 -7.23 5.73 2.53
C LEU A 15 -6.54 6.99 3.04
N GLN A 16 -5.47 7.43 2.38
CA GLN A 16 -4.82 8.70 2.69
C GLN A 16 -5.75 9.90 2.50
N GLN A 17 -6.59 9.89 1.46
CA GLN A 17 -7.59 10.95 1.25
C GLN A 17 -8.64 10.99 2.36
N GLN A 18 -9.18 9.84 2.76
CA GLN A 18 -10.13 9.75 3.87
C GLN A 18 -9.48 10.23 5.18
N MET A 19 -8.23 9.88 5.40
CA MET A 19 -7.49 10.33 6.58
C MET A 19 -7.28 11.84 6.61
N ARG A 20 -6.91 12.45 5.48
CA ARG A 20 -6.83 13.92 5.35
C ARG A 20 -8.19 14.59 5.56
N SER A 21 -9.27 14.00 5.02
CA SER A 21 -10.62 14.53 5.22
C SER A 21 -11.02 14.51 6.70
N LEU A 22 -10.72 13.42 7.41
CA LEU A 22 -10.96 13.33 8.85
C LEU A 22 -10.19 14.43 9.60
N MET A 23 -8.91 14.64 9.29
CA MET A 23 -8.09 15.70 9.89
C MET A 23 -8.69 17.09 9.65
N ASN A 24 -9.07 17.40 8.42
CA ASN A 24 -9.67 18.69 8.06
C ASN A 24 -10.99 18.95 8.81
N ASN A 25 -11.79 17.89 9.04
CA ASN A 25 -13.03 18.00 9.82
C ASN A 25 -12.76 18.20 11.33
N LEU A 26 -11.64 17.71 11.83
CA LEU A 26 -11.24 17.79 13.23
C LEU A 26 -10.51 19.10 13.58
N GLU A 27 -9.87 19.76 12.61
CA GLU A 27 -9.13 21.01 12.80
C GLU A 27 -9.97 22.15 13.42
N PRO A 28 -11.24 22.39 13.02
CA PRO A 28 -12.09 23.40 13.66
C PRO A 28 -12.44 23.06 15.11
N LEU A 29 -12.59 21.76 15.43
CA LEU A 29 -12.86 21.28 16.78
C LEU A 29 -11.66 21.49 17.71
N ALA A 30 -10.44 21.39 17.18
CA ALA A 30 -9.21 21.67 17.92
C ALA A 30 -9.18 23.09 18.51
N GLY A 31 -9.68 24.08 17.76
CA GLY A 31 -9.77 25.47 18.24
C GLY A 31 -10.81 25.67 19.36
N SER A 32 -11.80 24.77 19.45
CA SER A 32 -12.86 24.82 20.47
C SER A 32 -12.48 24.14 21.79
N TRP A 33 -11.51 23.23 21.77
CA TRP A 33 -11.13 22.44 22.94
C TRP A 33 -10.03 23.15 23.73
N LYS A 34 -10.32 23.52 24.98
CA LYS A 34 -9.35 24.10 25.92
C LYS A 34 -9.08 23.16 27.09
N GLY A 35 -7.87 23.24 27.67
CA GLY A 35 -7.48 22.44 28.82
C GLY A 35 -7.20 20.96 28.47
N GLN A 36 -7.62 20.03 29.33
CA GLN A 36 -7.34 18.59 29.18
C GLN A 36 -7.86 17.98 27.86
N ALA A 37 -8.93 18.54 27.28
CA ALA A 37 -9.44 18.10 25.99
C ALA A 37 -8.46 18.38 24.83
N ALA A 38 -7.69 19.48 24.92
CA ALA A 38 -6.69 19.82 23.92
C ALA A 38 -5.52 18.83 23.93
N SER A 39 -5.04 18.39 25.10
CA SER A 39 -3.96 17.41 25.18
C SER A 39 -4.38 16.04 24.69
N ALA A 40 -5.61 15.61 25.01
CA ALA A 40 -6.17 14.35 24.52
C ALA A 40 -6.28 14.34 22.98
N PHE A 41 -6.66 15.48 22.39
CA PHE A 41 -6.70 15.64 20.94
C PHE A 41 -5.32 15.61 20.29
N GLN A 42 -4.35 16.32 20.87
CA GLN A 42 -2.98 16.29 20.37
C GLN A 42 -2.42 14.86 20.35
N GLN A 43 -2.65 14.08 21.41
CA GLN A 43 -2.28 12.67 21.47
C GLN A 43 -3.00 11.83 20.41
N LEU A 44 -4.30 12.08 20.20
CA LEU A 44 -5.07 11.41 19.15
C LEU A 44 -4.48 11.70 17.77
N MET A 45 -4.08 12.95 17.49
CA MET A 45 -3.49 13.35 16.21
C MET A 45 -2.11 12.77 15.98
N GLU A 46 -1.27 12.72 17.01
CA GLU A 46 0.03 12.07 16.94
C GLU A 46 -0.12 10.57 16.64
N ARG A 47 -1.03 9.90 17.34
CA ARG A 47 -1.32 8.48 17.13
C ARG A 47 -1.89 8.22 15.74
N PHE A 48 -2.82 9.06 15.30
CA PHE A 48 -3.42 8.98 13.97
C PHE A 48 -2.37 9.12 12.86
N ASN A 49 -1.48 10.11 12.97
CA ASN A 49 -0.38 10.29 12.01
C ASN A 49 0.55 9.07 11.99
N THR A 50 0.89 8.54 13.17
CA THR A 50 1.72 7.33 13.30
C THR A 50 1.07 6.14 12.63
N ASP A 51 -0.21 5.90 12.89
CA ASP A 51 -0.94 4.76 12.33
C ASP A 51 -1.15 4.92 10.81
N SER A 52 -1.34 6.15 10.33
CA SER A 52 -1.37 6.48 8.89
C SER A 52 -0.07 6.08 8.18
N GLN A 53 1.07 6.43 8.78
CA GLN A 53 2.39 6.11 8.21
C GLN A 53 2.65 4.60 8.20
N LYS A 54 2.33 3.90 9.29
CA LYS A 54 2.44 2.44 9.35
C LYS A 54 1.63 1.77 8.25
N LEU A 55 0.41 2.24 8.04
CA LEU A 55 -0.50 1.71 7.03
C LEU A 55 0.01 1.97 5.61
N SER A 56 0.49 3.18 5.33
CA SER A 56 1.13 3.50 4.04
C SER A 56 2.34 2.60 3.76
N THR A 57 3.20 2.39 4.77
CA THR A 57 4.36 1.50 4.65
C THR A 57 3.94 0.06 4.39
N ALA A 58 2.96 -0.46 5.13
CA ALA A 58 2.46 -1.82 4.94
C ALA A 58 1.89 -2.03 3.53
N LEU A 59 1.12 -1.07 3.01
CA LEU A 59 0.56 -1.13 1.66
C LEU A 59 1.66 -1.07 0.58
N GLY A 60 2.68 -0.23 0.76
CA GLY A 60 3.84 -0.19 -0.13
C GLY A 60 4.63 -1.51 -0.16
N ASN A 61 4.80 -2.14 1.00
CA ASN A 61 5.44 -3.46 1.11
C ASN A 61 4.62 -4.54 0.39
N ILE A 62 3.30 -4.53 0.54
CA ILE A 62 2.40 -5.46 -0.17
C ILE A 62 2.50 -5.25 -1.69
N ALA A 63 2.48 -4.00 -2.16
CA ALA A 63 2.61 -3.70 -3.58
C ALA A 63 3.95 -4.21 -4.15
N THR A 64 5.04 -4.01 -3.41
CA THR A 64 6.39 -4.48 -3.79
C THR A 64 6.46 -6.00 -3.83
N ALA A 65 5.88 -6.69 -2.83
CA ALA A 65 5.83 -8.14 -2.80
C ALA A 65 5.03 -8.73 -3.97
N LEU A 66 3.91 -8.09 -4.35
CA LEU A 66 3.10 -8.49 -5.50
C LEU A 66 3.83 -8.28 -6.83
N ASP A 67 4.56 -7.17 -6.99
CA ASP A 67 5.36 -6.92 -8.19
C ASP A 67 6.52 -7.93 -8.32
N SER A 68 7.23 -8.19 -7.21
CA SER A 68 8.29 -9.20 -7.18
C SER A 68 7.76 -10.59 -7.53
N ASN A 69 6.63 -11.00 -6.96
CA ASN A 69 6.00 -12.29 -7.27
C ASN A 69 5.61 -12.37 -8.75
N THR A 70 5.06 -11.29 -9.31
CA THR A 70 4.72 -11.22 -10.75
C THR A 70 5.95 -11.39 -11.64
N LYS A 71 7.05 -10.70 -11.33
CA LYS A 71 8.31 -10.82 -12.08
C LYS A 71 8.89 -12.22 -12.02
N ASN A 72 8.90 -12.82 -10.83
CA ASN A 72 9.38 -14.19 -10.63
C ASN A 72 8.55 -15.21 -11.40
N TYR A 73 7.22 -15.05 -11.40
CA TYR A 73 6.31 -15.92 -12.14
C TYR A 73 6.54 -15.83 -13.65
N ASN A 74 6.61 -14.61 -14.22
CA ASN A 74 6.88 -14.40 -15.64
C ASN A 74 8.25 -14.97 -16.07
N SER A 75 9.29 -14.74 -15.26
CA SER A 75 10.64 -15.27 -15.52
C SER A 75 10.67 -16.80 -15.51
N SER A 76 9.94 -17.43 -14.57
CA SER A 76 9.83 -18.88 -14.48
C SER A 76 9.10 -19.47 -15.68
N GLU A 77 8.01 -18.84 -16.13
CA GLU A 77 7.29 -19.25 -17.34
C GLU A 77 8.15 -19.14 -18.60
N GLU A 78 8.89 -18.04 -18.76
CA GLU A 78 9.78 -17.86 -19.92
C GLU A 78 10.94 -18.86 -19.93
N THR A 79 11.50 -19.18 -18.76
CA THR A 79 12.51 -20.22 -18.60
C THR A 79 11.96 -21.59 -18.97
N ASN A 80 10.78 -21.94 -18.48
CA ASN A 80 10.12 -23.21 -18.80
C ASN A 80 9.81 -23.32 -20.29
N HIS A 81 9.26 -22.26 -20.89
CA HIS A 81 8.96 -22.22 -22.32
C HIS A 81 10.22 -22.40 -23.18
N SER A 82 11.31 -21.73 -22.81
CA SER A 82 12.61 -21.88 -23.47
C SER A 82 13.17 -23.30 -23.33
N ALA A 83 13.08 -23.90 -22.14
CA ALA A 83 13.51 -25.28 -21.90
C ALA A 83 12.71 -26.28 -22.75
N ILE A 84 11.39 -26.13 -22.82
CA ILE A 84 10.52 -26.97 -23.66
C ILE A 84 10.86 -26.80 -25.13
N SER A 85 11.06 -25.56 -25.60
CA SER A 85 11.44 -25.28 -26.99
C SER A 85 12.77 -25.96 -27.34
N ASN A 86 13.76 -25.94 -26.45
CA ASN A 86 15.05 -26.58 -26.68
C ASN A 86 14.93 -28.10 -26.74
N ILE A 87 14.06 -28.71 -25.91
CA ILE A 87 13.78 -30.15 -25.96
C ILE A 87 13.13 -30.51 -27.30
N LEU A 88 12.13 -29.74 -27.74
CA LEU A 88 11.46 -29.97 -29.02
C LEU A 88 12.41 -29.87 -30.22
N SER A 89 13.29 -28.86 -30.24
CA SER A 89 14.30 -28.70 -31.30
C SER A 89 15.35 -29.83 -31.33
N GLY A 90 15.58 -30.51 -30.20
CA GLY A 90 16.50 -31.65 -30.14
C GLY A 90 15.88 -32.98 -30.60
N LEU A 91 14.55 -33.03 -30.76
CA LEU A 91 13.80 -34.21 -31.18
C LEU A 91 13.51 -34.24 -32.69
N THR A 92 13.78 -33.14 -33.41
CA THR A 92 13.64 -32.99 -34.87
C THR A 92 15.00 -33.00 -35.54
#